data_AF-A0A536PET6-F1
#
_entry.id   AF-A0A536PET6-F1
#
_cell.length_a   1.000
_cell.length_b   1.000
_cell.length_c   1.000
_cell.angle_alpha   90.00
_cell.angle_beta   90.00
_cell.angle_gamma   90.00
#
_symmetry.space_group_name_H-M   'P 1'
#
loop_
_entity.id
_entity.type
_entity.pdbx_description
1 polymer ?
#
loop_
_entity_poly.entity_id
_entity_poly.type
_entity_poly.pdbx_seq_one_letter_code
_entity_poly.pdbx_strand_id
1 'polypeptide(L)'
;MTTPIISVTDLRKRYGEIEAVRGISFTVAEGEVFGLLGPNGAGKTTTVEILEGLRNADSGTASVAGIDVARDPTGVKRRIGVQLQASAFPEHYTTKEVVELFGIFYDRTVDALALLRQVDLADRASQRQEKLSGGQRQRLSIAVALVNEPRVIFLDEPTTGLDPQARRNLWALVQSIRDRGITVLLTTHYLDEAEVLCDRVAIIDEGRIVALAPPRTLIADLLGRGFTKPVLQQQANLEDVFLDLTGHELRED
;
A
#
# COMPACT_ATOMS: atom_id res chain seq x y z
N MET A 1 8.69 -18.74 -19.08
CA MET A 1 7.67 -17.98 -18.34
C MET A 1 8.19 -17.81 -16.93
N THR A 2 8.34 -16.57 -16.45
CA THR A 2 8.79 -16.28 -15.09
C THR A 2 7.73 -16.73 -14.09
N THR A 3 8.15 -17.37 -12.99
CA THR A 3 7.22 -17.83 -11.95
C THR A 3 6.73 -16.61 -11.17
N PRO A 4 5.42 -16.42 -10.95
CA PRO A 4 4.91 -15.29 -10.20
C PRO A 4 5.34 -15.36 -8.73
N ILE A 5 5.61 -14.20 -8.11
CA ILE A 5 5.99 -14.12 -6.70
C ILE A 5 4.77 -14.20 -5.77
N ILE A 6 3.60 -13.78 -6.25
CA ILE A 6 2.30 -14.03 -5.60
C ILE A 6 1.40 -14.73 -6.61
N SER A 7 0.74 -15.80 -6.20
CA SER A 7 -0.27 -16.48 -6.99
C SER A 7 -1.51 -16.77 -6.16
N VAL A 8 -2.67 -16.38 -6.67
CA VAL A 8 -3.97 -16.52 -6.03
C VAL A 8 -4.92 -17.18 -7.02
N THR A 9 -5.58 -18.27 -6.62
CA THR A 9 -6.51 -19.04 -7.47
C THR A 9 -7.80 -19.35 -6.72
N ASP A 10 -8.93 -18.92 -7.28
CA ASP A 10 -10.30 -19.05 -6.77
C ASP A 10 -10.41 -18.81 -5.25
N LEU A 11 -9.74 -17.78 -4.75
CA LEU A 11 -9.68 -17.49 -3.33
C LEU A 11 -11.04 -17.05 -2.82
N ARG A 12 -11.51 -17.66 -1.74
CA ARG A 12 -12.82 -17.38 -1.15
C ARG A 12 -12.73 -17.19 0.36
N LYS A 13 -13.50 -16.23 0.87
CA LYS A 13 -13.65 -15.99 2.30
C LYS A 13 -15.04 -15.48 2.65
N ARG A 14 -15.63 -16.04 3.69
CA ARG A 14 -16.95 -15.72 4.22
C ARG A 14 -16.91 -15.50 5.73
N TYR A 15 -17.74 -14.57 6.20
CA TYR A 15 -18.00 -14.26 7.60
C TYR A 15 -19.52 -14.32 7.84
N GLY A 16 -19.99 -15.41 8.43
CA GLY A 16 -21.44 -15.66 8.53
C GLY A 16 -22.06 -15.68 7.13
N GLU A 17 -22.98 -14.75 6.88
CA GLU A 17 -23.67 -14.62 5.58
C GLU A 17 -22.88 -13.78 4.55
N ILE A 18 -21.84 -13.04 4.98
CA ILE A 18 -21.11 -12.11 4.10
C ILE A 18 -19.94 -12.83 3.45
N GLU A 19 -20.01 -13.03 2.13
CA GLU A 19 -18.89 -13.55 1.33
C GLU A 19 -17.93 -12.39 0.95
N ALA A 20 -16.98 -12.08 1.83
CA ALA A 20 -16.04 -10.98 1.68
C ALA A 20 -15.09 -11.13 0.48
N VAL A 21 -14.75 -12.36 0.09
CA VAL A 21 -13.94 -12.67 -1.10
C VAL A 21 -14.63 -13.82 -1.84
N ARG A 22 -14.94 -13.62 -3.13
CA ARG A 22 -15.89 -14.43 -3.91
C ARG A 22 -15.25 -15.08 -5.14
N GLY A 23 -14.12 -15.76 -4.95
CA GLY A 23 -13.44 -16.53 -6.00
C GLY A 23 -12.50 -15.68 -6.84
N ILE A 24 -11.64 -14.88 -6.20
CA ILE A 24 -10.70 -14.02 -6.93
C ILE A 24 -9.46 -14.81 -7.36
N SER A 25 -8.92 -14.47 -8.53
CA SER A 25 -7.69 -15.08 -9.05
C SER A 25 -6.81 -14.02 -9.69
N PHE A 26 -5.54 -13.99 -9.32
CA PHE A 26 -4.54 -13.08 -9.90
C PHE A 26 -3.12 -13.57 -9.62
N THR A 27 -2.16 -12.97 -10.31
CA THR A 27 -0.74 -13.19 -10.11
C THR A 27 -0.02 -11.86 -10.03
N VAL A 28 1.11 -11.83 -9.32
CA VAL A 28 2.01 -10.68 -9.24
C VAL A 28 3.41 -11.13 -9.64
N ALA A 29 4.05 -10.38 -10.53
CA ALA A 29 5.42 -10.63 -10.95
C ALA A 29 6.41 -10.13 -9.91
N GLU A 30 7.60 -10.73 -9.87
CA GLU A 30 8.68 -10.23 -9.02
C GLU A 30 9.14 -8.84 -9.48
N GLY A 31 9.26 -7.91 -8.52
CA GLY A 31 9.63 -6.51 -8.77
C GLY A 31 8.48 -5.62 -9.27
N GLU A 32 7.24 -6.13 -9.30
CA GLU A 32 6.04 -5.37 -9.66
C GLU A 32 5.51 -4.56 -8.46
N VAL A 33 4.96 -3.38 -8.72
CA VAL A 33 4.01 -2.71 -7.82
C VAL A 33 2.58 -3.06 -8.26
N PHE A 34 1.89 -3.85 -7.45
CA PHE A 34 0.54 -4.32 -7.73
C PHE A 34 -0.48 -3.67 -6.78
N GLY A 35 -1.48 -3.01 -7.35
CA GLY A 35 -2.54 -2.33 -6.60
C GLY A 35 -3.81 -3.16 -6.49
N LEU A 36 -4.34 -3.31 -5.27
CA LEU A 36 -5.72 -3.73 -5.02
C LEU A 36 -6.57 -2.50 -4.77
N LEU A 37 -7.48 -2.21 -5.70
CA LEU A 37 -8.34 -1.02 -5.67
C LEU A 37 -9.78 -1.43 -5.39
N GLY A 38 -10.56 -0.54 -4.79
CA GLY A 38 -11.98 -0.77 -4.56
C GLY A 38 -12.49 0.01 -3.36
N PRO A 39 -13.82 0.13 -3.19
CA PRO A 39 -14.40 0.78 -2.03
C PRO A 39 -14.11 0.03 -0.72
N ASN A 40 -14.42 0.66 0.41
CA ASN A 40 -14.40 -0.01 1.70
C ASN A 40 -15.40 -1.17 1.71
N GLY A 41 -15.00 -2.31 2.26
CA GLY A 41 -15.81 -3.52 2.24
C GLY A 41 -15.71 -4.35 0.94
N ALA A 42 -14.96 -3.92 -0.06
CA ALA A 42 -14.80 -4.68 -1.31
C ALA A 42 -14.05 -6.02 -1.15
N GLY A 43 -13.40 -6.28 -0.01
CA GLY A 43 -12.62 -7.51 0.23
C GLY A 43 -11.10 -7.36 0.11
N LYS A 44 -10.58 -6.13 -0.06
CA LYS A 44 -9.13 -5.82 -0.16
C LYS A 44 -8.36 -6.30 1.07
N THR A 45 -8.67 -5.79 2.25
CA THR A 45 -7.99 -6.13 3.51
C THR A 45 -8.11 -7.62 3.82
N THR A 46 -9.29 -8.23 3.61
CA THR A 46 -9.45 -9.69 3.78
C THR A 46 -8.54 -10.48 2.85
N THR A 47 -8.36 -10.05 1.60
CA THR A 47 -7.44 -10.69 0.67
C THR A 47 -5.99 -10.54 1.15
N VAL A 48 -5.59 -9.34 1.55
CA VAL A 48 -4.24 -9.05 2.03
C VAL A 48 -3.91 -9.85 3.29
N GLU A 49 -4.77 -9.85 4.30
CA GLU A 49 -4.58 -10.62 5.54
C GLU A 49 -4.46 -12.13 5.28
N ILE A 50 -5.15 -12.65 4.24
CA ILE A 50 -4.97 -14.04 3.83
C ILE A 50 -3.57 -14.24 3.25
N LEU A 51 -3.10 -13.36 2.36
CA LEU A 51 -1.75 -13.43 1.78
C LEU A 51 -0.64 -13.27 2.82
N GLU A 52 -0.88 -12.50 3.88
CA GLU A 52 0.03 -12.30 5.00
C GLU A 52 0.08 -13.50 5.97
N GLY A 53 -0.81 -14.48 5.80
CA GLY A 53 -0.95 -15.59 6.73
C GLY A 53 -1.51 -15.17 8.10
N LEU A 54 -2.26 -14.06 8.14
CA LEU A 54 -3.02 -13.64 9.32
C LEU A 54 -4.42 -14.26 9.34
N ARG A 55 -4.89 -14.74 8.18
CA ARG A 55 -6.22 -15.29 8.02
C ARG A 55 -6.24 -16.50 7.09
N ASN A 56 -7.05 -17.49 7.44
CA ASN A 56 -7.30 -18.64 6.56
C ASN A 56 -8.40 -18.32 5.56
N ALA A 57 -8.17 -18.65 4.28
CA ALA A 57 -9.22 -18.74 3.28
C ALA A 57 -10.16 -19.92 3.59
N ASP A 58 -11.39 -19.84 3.10
CA ASP A 58 -12.34 -20.97 3.21
C ASP A 58 -12.17 -21.97 2.06
N SER A 59 -11.70 -21.49 0.90
CA SER A 59 -11.32 -22.31 -0.26
C SER A 59 -10.46 -21.49 -1.23
N GLY A 60 -9.94 -22.17 -2.26
CA GLY A 60 -8.93 -21.64 -3.16
C GLY A 60 -7.51 -21.84 -2.62
N THR A 61 -6.52 -21.35 -3.38
CA THR A 61 -5.11 -21.47 -3.01
C THR A 61 -4.40 -20.14 -3.17
N ALA A 62 -3.47 -19.85 -2.26
CA ALA A 62 -2.60 -18.69 -2.33
C ALA A 62 -1.15 -19.10 -2.04
N SER A 63 -0.21 -18.51 -2.76
CA SER A 63 1.22 -18.63 -2.47
C SER A 63 1.92 -17.29 -2.57
N VAL A 64 2.91 -17.08 -1.69
CA VAL A 64 3.74 -15.86 -1.62
C VAL A 64 5.19 -16.27 -1.52
N ALA A 65 6.04 -15.70 -2.37
CA ALA A 65 7.47 -16.01 -2.47
C ALA A 65 7.77 -17.52 -2.62
N GLY A 66 6.88 -18.25 -3.31
CA GLY A 66 6.96 -19.69 -3.52
C GLY A 66 6.47 -20.55 -2.34
N ILE A 67 5.90 -19.95 -1.31
CA ILE A 67 5.40 -20.63 -0.11
C ILE A 67 3.87 -20.63 -0.15
N ASP A 68 3.25 -21.79 0.03
CA ASP A 68 1.81 -21.92 0.18
C ASP A 68 1.37 -21.32 1.53
N VAL A 69 0.47 -20.34 1.48
CA VAL A 69 0.12 -19.55 2.67
C VAL A 69 -0.65 -20.36 3.71
N ALA A 70 -1.45 -21.34 3.28
CA ALA A 70 -2.21 -22.18 4.19
C ALA A 70 -1.34 -23.25 4.84
N ARG A 71 -0.32 -23.75 4.13
CA ARG A 71 0.58 -24.80 4.62
C ARG A 71 1.69 -24.28 5.53
N ASP A 72 2.29 -23.13 5.20
CA ASP A 72 3.40 -22.56 5.96
C ASP A 72 3.26 -21.03 6.14
N PRO A 73 2.28 -20.57 6.94
CA PRO A 73 2.08 -19.14 7.19
C PRO A 73 3.28 -18.51 7.92
N THR A 74 4.01 -19.27 8.74
CA THR A 74 5.22 -18.78 9.42
C THR A 74 6.36 -18.57 8.44
N GLY A 75 6.54 -19.47 7.47
CA GLY A 75 7.50 -19.30 6.37
C GLY A 75 7.18 -18.08 5.51
N VAL A 76 5.89 -17.83 5.22
CA VAL A 76 5.45 -16.61 4.53
C VAL A 76 5.85 -15.36 5.33
N LYS A 77 5.55 -15.30 6.63
CA LYS A 77 5.90 -14.16 7.51
C LYS A 77 7.41 -13.85 7.54
N ARG A 78 8.27 -14.84 7.32
CA ARG A 78 9.73 -14.65 7.21
C ARG A 78 10.18 -14.07 5.87
N ARG A 79 9.32 -14.04 4.85
CA ARG A 79 9.63 -13.57 3.48
C ARG A 79 8.93 -12.27 3.11
N ILE A 80 7.99 -11.81 3.94
CA ILE A 80 7.16 -10.63 3.66
C ILE A 80 7.40 -9.54 4.68
N GLY A 81 7.27 -8.30 4.25
CA GLY A 81 7.18 -7.14 5.12
C GLY A 81 5.73 -6.67 5.17
N VAL A 82 5.23 -6.32 6.34
CA VAL A 82 3.86 -5.81 6.49
C VAL A 82 3.91 -4.44 7.14
N GLN A 83 3.27 -3.47 6.50
CA GLN A 83 3.06 -2.15 7.08
C GLN A 83 2.14 -2.26 8.30
N LEU A 84 2.62 -1.81 9.44
CA LEU A 84 1.83 -1.73 10.67
C LEU A 84 1.08 -0.41 10.77
N GLN A 85 -0.07 -0.42 11.43
CA GLN A 85 -0.71 0.82 11.81
C GLN A 85 0.15 1.54 12.87
N ALA A 86 0.16 2.88 12.83
CA ALA A 86 0.98 3.69 13.73
C ALA A 86 0.69 3.44 15.23
N SER A 87 -0.52 2.99 15.57
CA SER A 87 -0.92 2.59 16.92
C SER A 87 -0.24 1.31 17.42
N ALA A 88 0.44 0.56 16.55
CA ALA A 88 1.12 -0.69 16.91
C ALA A 88 2.50 -0.48 17.54
N PHE A 89 3.05 0.74 17.52
CA PHE A 89 4.38 1.00 18.06
C PHE A 89 4.34 1.25 19.58
N PRO A 90 5.23 0.62 20.36
CA PRO A 90 5.32 0.89 21.79
C PRO A 90 5.52 2.38 22.09
N GLU A 91 4.80 2.86 23.11
CA GLU A 91 4.95 4.23 23.60
C GLU A 91 6.33 4.45 24.21
N HIS A 92 6.88 5.66 24.08
CA HIS A 92 8.15 6.10 24.67
C HIS A 92 9.44 5.54 24.03
N TYR A 93 9.33 4.63 23.07
CA TYR A 93 10.48 4.16 22.30
C TYR A 93 10.89 5.20 21.25
N THR A 94 12.20 5.35 21.07
CA THR A 94 12.75 6.11 19.96
C THR A 94 12.55 5.40 18.63
N THR A 95 12.53 6.16 17.55
CA THR A 95 12.42 5.64 16.17
C THR A 95 13.43 4.51 15.92
N LYS A 96 14.67 4.67 16.40
CA LYS A 96 15.73 3.65 16.30
C LYS A 96 15.39 2.39 17.10
N GLU A 97 15.01 2.54 18.37
CA GLU A 97 14.70 1.40 19.23
C GLU A 97 13.49 0.60 18.71
N VAL A 98 12.51 1.26 18.08
CA VAL A 98 11.40 0.56 17.41
C VAL A 98 11.94 -0.36 16.30
N VAL A 99 12.82 0.13 15.43
CA VAL A 99 13.40 -0.69 14.35
C VAL A 99 14.23 -1.85 14.92
N GLU A 100 15.03 -1.59 15.97
CA GLU A 100 15.81 -2.63 16.64
C GLU A 100 14.92 -3.70 17.29
N LEU A 101 13.83 -3.29 17.95
CA LEU A 101 12.85 -4.20 18.55
C LEU A 101 12.23 -5.13 17.51
N PHE A 102 11.82 -4.60 16.35
CA PHE A 102 11.28 -5.44 15.29
C PHE A 102 12.35 -6.37 14.70
N GLY A 103 13.62 -5.96 14.68
CA GLY A 103 14.73 -6.86 14.34
C GLY A 103 14.73 -8.11 15.22
N ILE A 104 14.56 -7.93 16.52
CA ILE A 104 14.51 -9.04 17.50
C ILE A 104 13.34 -9.99 17.21
N PHE A 105 12.14 -9.47 16.85
CA PHE A 105 11.00 -10.33 16.51
C PHE A 105 11.24 -11.23 15.29
N TYR A 106 12.18 -10.87 14.42
CA TYR A 106 12.60 -11.68 13.28
C TYR A 106 13.88 -12.49 13.55
N ASP A 107 14.36 -12.54 14.79
CA ASP A 107 15.64 -13.14 15.18
C ASP A 107 16.84 -12.52 14.42
N ARG A 108 16.81 -11.19 14.18
CA ARG A 108 17.82 -10.45 13.42
C ARG A 108 18.42 -9.30 14.21
N THR A 109 19.74 -9.18 14.16
CA THR A 109 20.41 -7.91 14.47
C THR A 109 20.39 -7.04 13.22
N VAL A 110 19.87 -5.82 13.34
CA VAL A 110 19.71 -4.89 12.22
C VAL A 110 20.50 -3.61 12.42
N ASP A 111 21.02 -3.04 11.33
CA ASP A 111 21.48 -1.65 11.32
C ASP A 111 20.26 -0.73 11.19
N ALA A 112 19.67 -0.40 12.34
CA ALA A 112 18.49 0.45 12.40
C ALA A 112 18.73 1.82 11.74
N LEU A 113 19.95 2.37 11.83
CA LEU A 113 20.25 3.66 11.22
C LEU A 113 20.29 3.54 9.69
N ALA A 114 20.81 2.44 9.14
CA ALA A 114 20.73 2.16 7.71
C ALA A 114 19.29 2.01 7.22
N LEU A 115 18.43 1.29 7.94
CA LEU A 115 17.00 1.17 7.60
C LEU A 115 16.30 2.54 7.65
N LEU A 116 16.58 3.35 8.68
CA LEU A 116 16.00 4.69 8.79
C LEU A 116 16.49 5.65 7.71
N ARG A 117 17.72 5.52 7.21
CA ARG A 117 18.19 6.28 6.04
C ARG A 117 17.38 5.94 4.79
N GLN A 118 17.00 4.68 4.59
CA GLN A 118 16.22 4.25 3.42
C GLN A 118 14.84 4.92 3.36
N VAL A 119 14.30 5.34 4.50
CA VAL A 119 12.99 5.99 4.60
C VAL A 119 13.08 7.46 5.01
N ASP A 120 14.25 8.09 4.90
CA ASP A 120 14.44 9.51 5.23
C ASP A 120 14.04 9.85 6.69
N LEU A 121 14.50 9.03 7.64
CA LEU A 121 14.27 9.20 9.09
C LEU A 121 15.53 9.12 9.95
N ALA A 122 16.72 9.09 9.35
CA ALA A 122 17.98 8.97 10.10
C ALA A 122 18.16 10.10 11.13
N ASP A 123 17.82 11.34 10.79
CA ASP A 123 17.91 12.51 11.68
C ASP A 123 16.89 12.49 12.82
N ARG A 124 15.95 11.53 12.78
CA ARG A 124 14.89 11.33 13.78
C ARG A 124 15.10 10.03 14.56
N ALA A 125 16.25 9.38 14.41
CA ALA A 125 16.58 8.10 15.06
C ALA A 125 16.38 8.15 16.59
N SER A 126 16.85 9.23 17.25
CA SER A 126 16.74 9.41 18.70
C SER A 126 15.43 10.07 19.15
N GLN A 127 14.55 10.45 18.22
CA GLN A 127 13.26 11.05 18.55
C GLN A 127 12.27 9.95 18.92
N ARG A 128 11.44 10.19 19.94
CA ARG A 128 10.34 9.28 20.31
C ARG A 128 9.29 9.22 19.21
N GLN A 129 8.78 8.03 18.93
CA GLN A 129 7.82 7.81 17.85
C GLN A 129 6.55 8.66 18.02
N GLU A 130 6.11 8.92 19.26
CA GLU A 130 4.92 9.74 19.52
C GLU A 130 5.08 11.20 19.07
N LYS A 131 6.32 11.68 18.92
CA LYS A 131 6.65 13.03 18.47
C LYS A 131 6.80 13.14 16.94
N LEU A 132 6.74 12.03 16.21
CA LEU A 132 6.80 12.05 14.75
C LEU A 132 5.48 12.62 14.17
N SER A 133 5.57 13.29 13.02
CA SER A 133 4.37 13.64 12.25
C SER A 133 3.69 12.39 11.69
N GLY A 134 2.45 12.52 11.18
CA GLY A 134 1.74 11.40 10.55
C GLY A 134 2.55 10.74 9.42
N GLY A 135 3.09 11.55 8.51
CA GLY A 135 3.94 11.06 7.41
C GLY A 135 5.25 10.43 7.90
N GLN A 136 5.85 10.94 8.97
CA GLN A 136 7.05 10.34 9.56
C GLN A 136 6.73 8.99 10.23
N ARG A 137 5.59 8.86 10.92
CA ARG A 137 5.15 7.56 11.46
C ARG A 137 4.88 6.55 10.36
N GLN A 138 4.34 6.99 9.23
CA GLN A 138 4.13 6.13 8.06
C GLN A 138 5.45 5.60 7.50
N ARG A 139 6.47 6.46 7.38
CA ARG A 139 7.81 6.05 6.95
C ARG A 139 8.48 5.11 7.95
N LEU A 140 8.29 5.32 9.26
CA LEU A 140 8.75 4.38 10.29
C LEU A 140 8.10 3.01 10.12
N SER A 141 6.79 2.97 9.82
CA SER A 141 6.10 1.71 9.54
C SER A 141 6.67 0.97 8.33
N ILE A 142 7.00 1.69 7.26
CA ILE A 142 7.69 1.11 6.11
C ILE A 142 9.11 0.62 6.48
N ALA A 143 9.85 1.36 7.31
CA ALA A 143 11.17 0.89 7.78
C ALA A 143 11.06 -0.42 8.55
N VAL A 144 10.06 -0.54 9.42
CA VAL A 144 9.76 -1.78 10.15
C VAL A 144 9.40 -2.92 9.19
N ALA A 145 8.60 -2.65 8.16
CA ALA A 145 8.27 -3.64 7.14
C ALA A 145 9.52 -4.16 6.37
N LEU A 146 10.60 -3.38 6.30
CA LEU A 146 11.84 -3.74 5.61
C LEU A 146 12.85 -4.50 6.49
N VAL A 147 12.61 -4.60 7.80
CA VAL A 147 13.54 -5.17 8.81
C VAL A 147 14.01 -6.58 8.46
N ASN A 148 13.12 -7.42 7.94
CA ASN A 148 13.42 -8.83 7.66
C ASN A 148 13.99 -9.09 6.26
N GLU A 149 14.35 -8.03 5.51
CA GLU A 149 14.78 -8.10 4.11
C GLU A 149 13.77 -8.86 3.23
N PRO A 150 12.53 -8.36 3.15
CA PRO A 150 11.44 -9.08 2.52
C PRO A 150 11.61 -9.12 1.00
N ARG A 151 11.04 -10.15 0.37
CA ARG A 151 10.88 -10.18 -1.10
C ARG A 151 9.61 -9.48 -1.57
N VAL A 152 8.61 -9.43 -0.69
CA VAL A 152 7.31 -8.80 -0.93
C VAL A 152 6.96 -7.91 0.26
N ILE A 153 6.54 -6.68 0.02
CA ILE A 153 5.95 -5.82 1.06
C ILE A 153 4.46 -5.61 0.82
N PHE A 154 3.68 -5.64 1.89
CA PHE A 154 2.26 -5.33 1.91
C PHE A 154 2.04 -3.97 2.55
N LEU A 155 1.40 -3.06 1.80
CA LEU A 155 1.09 -1.71 2.23
C LEU A 155 -0.43 -1.50 2.23
N ASP A 156 -1.06 -1.53 3.40
CA ASP A 156 -2.51 -1.30 3.52
C ASP A 156 -2.78 0.21 3.67
N GLU A 157 -3.38 0.80 2.63
CA GLU A 157 -3.69 2.24 2.52
C GLU A 157 -2.55 3.19 2.98
N PRO A 158 -1.37 3.12 2.36
CA PRO A 158 -0.15 3.75 2.87
C PRO A 158 -0.25 5.28 2.97
N THR A 159 -1.07 5.94 2.16
CA THR A 159 -1.20 7.40 2.15
C THR A 159 -2.39 7.97 2.91
N THR A 160 -3.20 7.14 3.55
CA THR A 160 -4.43 7.61 4.22
C THR A 160 -4.09 8.63 5.32
N GLY A 161 -4.78 9.77 5.29
CA GLY A 161 -4.63 10.85 6.27
C GLY A 161 -3.36 11.71 6.10
N LEU A 162 -2.61 11.54 5.01
CA LEU A 162 -1.44 12.37 4.70
C LEU A 162 -1.81 13.58 3.83
N ASP A 163 -1.13 14.70 4.08
CA ASP A 163 -1.20 15.88 3.19
C ASP A 163 -0.60 15.57 1.80
N PRO A 164 -0.91 16.37 0.76
CA PRO A 164 -0.45 16.10 -0.60
C PRO A 164 1.07 15.96 -0.76
N GLN A 165 1.87 16.72 -0.02
CA GLN A 165 3.33 16.66 -0.12
C GLN A 165 3.84 15.37 0.52
N ALA A 166 3.32 15.00 1.69
CA ALA A 166 3.65 13.76 2.37
C ALA A 166 3.30 12.53 1.52
N ARG A 167 2.16 12.55 0.80
CA ARG A 167 1.77 11.48 -0.14
C ARG A 167 2.80 11.29 -1.25
N ARG A 168 3.16 12.37 -1.95
CA ARG A 168 4.18 12.32 -3.03
C ARG A 168 5.53 11.81 -2.55
N ASN A 169 5.94 12.22 -1.35
CA ASN A 169 7.18 11.73 -0.76
C ASN A 169 7.10 10.22 -0.45
N LEU A 170 5.95 9.72 -0.01
CA LEU A 170 5.74 8.30 0.22
C LEU A 170 5.72 7.51 -1.09
N TRP A 171 5.14 8.07 -2.15
CA TRP A 171 5.15 7.46 -3.47
C TRP A 171 6.58 7.28 -4.00
N ALA A 172 7.42 8.30 -3.86
CA ALA A 172 8.83 8.21 -4.22
C ALA A 172 9.57 7.11 -3.42
N LEU A 173 9.21 6.94 -2.14
CA LEU A 173 9.74 5.85 -1.31
C LEU A 173 9.28 4.47 -1.80
N VAL A 174 8.01 4.31 -2.18
CA VAL A 174 7.51 3.04 -2.74
C VAL A 174 8.23 2.69 -4.04
N GLN A 175 8.45 3.68 -4.92
CA GLN A 175 9.21 3.49 -6.15
C GLN A 175 10.65 3.06 -5.86
N SER A 176 11.34 3.71 -4.92
CA SER A 176 12.72 3.34 -4.55
C SER A 176 12.80 1.95 -3.91
N ILE A 177 11.76 1.50 -3.19
CA ILE A 177 11.64 0.12 -2.72
C ILE A 177 11.57 -0.85 -3.90
N ARG A 178 10.72 -0.57 -4.89
CA ARG A 178 10.60 -1.38 -6.10
C ARG A 178 11.89 -1.44 -6.91
N ASP A 179 12.60 -0.32 -7.05
CA ASP A 179 13.84 -0.25 -7.82
C ASP A 179 14.97 -1.11 -7.22
N ARG A 180 14.86 -1.49 -5.95
CA ARG A 180 15.75 -2.47 -5.29
C ARG A 180 15.36 -3.92 -5.55
N GLY A 181 14.34 -4.18 -6.36
CA GLY A 181 13.84 -5.51 -6.71
C GLY A 181 12.81 -6.08 -5.73
N ILE A 182 12.36 -5.30 -4.75
CA ILE A 182 11.31 -5.74 -3.81
C ILE A 182 9.95 -5.60 -4.49
N THR A 183 9.12 -6.63 -4.40
CA THR A 183 7.74 -6.57 -4.92
C THR A 183 6.85 -5.83 -3.93
N VAL A 184 5.94 -4.99 -4.42
CA VAL A 184 5.02 -4.23 -3.56
C VAL A 184 3.59 -4.63 -3.91
N LEU A 185 2.83 -5.07 -2.91
CA LEU A 185 1.37 -5.14 -3.00
C LEU A 185 0.79 -4.05 -2.11
N LEU A 186 0.00 -3.14 -2.69
CA LEU A 186 -0.66 -2.08 -1.94
C LEU A 186 -2.16 -2.14 -2.11
N THR A 187 -2.89 -1.76 -1.06
CA THR A 187 -4.30 -1.44 -1.17
C THR A 187 -4.45 0.08 -1.19
N THR A 188 -5.39 0.57 -1.98
CA THR A 188 -5.70 2.00 -1.95
C THR A 188 -7.11 2.25 -2.45
N HIS A 189 -7.71 3.32 -1.95
CA HIS A 189 -8.91 3.92 -2.52
C HIS A 189 -8.58 5.24 -3.26
N TYR A 190 -7.31 5.65 -3.30
CA TYR A 190 -6.83 6.81 -4.03
C TYR A 190 -6.40 6.40 -5.45
N LEU A 191 -7.18 6.83 -6.45
CA LEU A 191 -6.93 6.44 -7.84
C LEU A 191 -5.66 7.07 -8.42
N ASP A 192 -5.31 8.28 -7.99
CA ASP A 192 -4.08 8.98 -8.36
C ASP A 192 -2.83 8.23 -7.87
N GLU A 193 -2.87 7.66 -6.67
CA GLU A 193 -1.80 6.80 -6.14
C GLU A 193 -1.60 5.56 -7.02
N ALA A 194 -2.69 4.86 -7.33
CA ALA A 194 -2.62 3.66 -8.15
C ALA A 194 -2.12 3.96 -9.56
N GLU A 195 -2.54 5.07 -10.17
CA GLU A 195 -2.11 5.48 -11.50
C GLU A 195 -0.61 5.81 -11.56
N VAL A 196 -0.07 6.42 -10.50
CA VAL A 196 1.35 6.81 -10.42
C VAL A 196 2.26 5.64 -10.04
N LEU A 197 1.82 4.77 -9.12
CA LEU A 197 2.67 3.74 -8.53
C LEU A 197 2.56 2.37 -9.22
N CYS A 198 1.36 1.96 -9.60
CA CYS A 198 1.11 0.55 -9.91
C CYS A 198 1.45 0.22 -11.37
N ASP A 199 2.24 -0.83 -11.55
CA ASP A 199 2.45 -1.42 -12.87
C ASP A 199 1.15 -2.11 -13.35
N ARG A 200 0.40 -2.73 -12.44
CA ARG A 200 -0.95 -3.24 -12.67
C ARG A 200 -1.85 -3.07 -11.45
N VAL A 201 -3.15 -3.00 -11.72
CA VAL A 201 -4.18 -2.89 -10.69
C VAL A 201 -5.22 -3.99 -10.89
N ALA A 202 -5.71 -4.54 -9.78
CA ALA A 202 -6.96 -5.28 -9.74
C ALA A 202 -8.02 -4.44 -9.03
N ILE A 203 -9.09 -4.10 -9.75
CA ILE A 203 -10.25 -3.42 -9.19
C ILE A 203 -11.16 -4.49 -8.62
N ILE A 204 -11.39 -4.43 -7.31
CA ILE A 204 -12.26 -5.31 -6.56
C ILE A 204 -13.56 -4.58 -6.23
N ASP A 205 -14.67 -5.25 -6.50
CA ASP A 205 -16.00 -4.81 -6.11
C ASP A 205 -16.81 -6.01 -5.61
N GLU A 206 -17.53 -5.83 -4.50
CA GLU A 206 -18.30 -6.89 -3.82
C GLU A 206 -17.57 -8.26 -3.73
N GLY A 207 -16.28 -8.24 -3.38
CA GLY A 207 -15.46 -9.45 -3.23
C GLY A 207 -15.02 -10.11 -4.54
N ARG A 208 -15.21 -9.48 -5.71
CA ARG A 208 -14.82 -9.99 -7.03
C ARG A 208 -13.87 -9.03 -7.73
N ILE A 209 -12.93 -9.55 -8.51
CA ILE A 209 -12.12 -8.73 -9.42
C ILE A 209 -12.97 -8.40 -10.65
N VAL A 210 -13.27 -7.12 -10.86
CA VAL A 210 -14.05 -6.63 -11.99
C VAL A 210 -13.18 -6.16 -13.16
N ALA A 211 -11.92 -5.81 -12.89
CA ALA A 211 -10.92 -5.48 -13.89
C ALA A 211 -9.51 -5.77 -13.37
N LEU A 212 -8.61 -6.21 -14.25
CA LEU A 212 -7.20 -6.43 -13.93
C LEU A 212 -6.33 -6.10 -15.14
N ALA A 213 -5.60 -4.99 -15.09
CA ALA A 213 -4.68 -4.55 -16.15
C ALA A 213 -3.78 -3.40 -15.64
N PRO A 214 -2.77 -2.98 -16.42
CA PRO A 214 -2.11 -1.69 -16.18
C PRO A 214 -3.11 -0.53 -16.15
N PRO A 215 -2.95 0.47 -15.27
CA PRO A 215 -3.85 1.63 -15.22
C PRO A 215 -4.06 2.31 -16.57
N ARG A 216 -2.97 2.49 -17.33
CA ARG A 216 -3.01 3.09 -18.68
C ARG A 216 -3.87 2.30 -19.67
N THR A 217 -3.86 0.97 -19.58
CA THR A 217 -4.71 0.10 -20.41
C THR A 217 -6.18 0.29 -20.05
N LEU A 218 -6.53 0.30 -18.76
CA LEU A 218 -7.92 0.51 -18.33
C LEU A 218 -8.47 1.88 -18.76
N ILE A 219 -7.65 2.93 -18.69
CA ILE A 219 -8.00 4.27 -19.15
C ILE A 219 -8.21 4.27 -20.67
N ALA A 220 -7.30 3.66 -21.44
CA ALA A 220 -7.43 3.55 -22.89
C ALA A 220 -8.69 2.77 -23.31
N ASP A 221 -9.01 1.67 -22.63
CA ASP A 221 -10.21 0.88 -22.87
C ASP A 221 -11.50 1.66 -22.54
N LEU A 222 -11.47 2.53 -21.53
CA LEU A 222 -12.58 3.42 -21.21
C LEU A 222 -12.79 4.46 -22.31
N LEU A 223 -11.71 5.11 -22.77
CA LEU A 223 -11.76 6.08 -23.86
C LEU A 223 -12.19 5.45 -25.19
N GLY A 224 -11.72 4.22 -25.47
CA GLY A 224 -12.12 3.46 -26.66
C GLY A 224 -13.61 3.10 -26.69
N ARG A 225 -14.27 3.04 -25.53
CA ARG A 225 -15.73 2.89 -25.42
C ARG A 225 -16.51 4.19 -25.61
N GLY A 226 -15.83 5.28 -25.98
CA GLY A 226 -16.45 6.59 -26.25
C GLY A 226 -16.73 7.41 -24.98
N PHE A 227 -16.10 7.08 -23.84
CA PHE A 227 -16.25 7.87 -22.63
C PHE A 227 -15.69 9.28 -22.83
N THR A 228 -16.49 10.29 -22.49
CA THR A 228 -16.07 11.69 -22.39
C THR A 228 -16.33 12.17 -20.97
N LYS A 229 -15.35 12.86 -20.37
CA LYS A 229 -15.52 13.44 -19.04
C LYS A 229 -16.47 14.63 -19.14
N PRO A 230 -17.53 14.72 -18.31
CA PRO A 230 -18.35 15.93 -18.26
C PRO A 230 -17.46 17.12 -17.91
N VAL A 231 -17.45 18.15 -18.76
CA VAL A 231 -16.75 19.40 -18.46
C VAL A 231 -17.61 20.17 -17.47
N LEU A 232 -17.18 20.25 -16.21
CA LEU A 232 -17.73 21.21 -15.26
C LEU A 232 -17.20 22.59 -15.66
N GLN A 233 -18.00 23.36 -16.41
CA GLN A 233 -17.80 24.80 -16.48
C GLN A 233 -18.21 25.37 -15.12
N GLN A 234 -17.23 25.57 -14.22
CA GLN A 234 -17.46 26.41 -13.06
C GLN A 234 -17.56 27.86 -13.56
N GLN A 235 -18.71 28.49 -13.31
CA GLN A 235 -18.96 29.90 -13.67
C GLN A 235 -18.16 30.88 -12.80
N ALA A 236 -17.63 30.40 -11.68
CA ALA A 236 -16.74 31.13 -10.77
C ALA A 236 -15.87 30.12 -10.00
N ASN A 237 -14.68 30.54 -9.58
CA ASN A 237 -13.72 29.78 -8.81
C ASN A 237 -13.36 30.52 -7.49
N LEU A 238 -12.42 29.97 -6.71
CA LEU A 238 -12.02 30.54 -5.42
C LEU A 238 -11.34 31.91 -5.54
N GLU A 239 -10.72 32.20 -6.68
CA GLU A 239 -10.14 33.50 -7.00
C GLU A 239 -11.24 34.53 -7.28
N ASP A 240 -12.29 34.16 -8.01
CA ASP A 240 -13.48 35.02 -8.22
C ASP A 240 -14.16 35.38 -6.89
N VAL A 241 -14.23 34.40 -5.97
CA VAL A 241 -14.75 34.63 -4.60
C VAL A 241 -13.83 35.54 -3.80
N PHE A 242 -12.51 35.35 -3.90
CA PHE A 242 -11.54 36.21 -3.22
C PHE A 242 -11.64 37.65 -3.72
N LEU A 243 -11.75 37.86 -5.03
CA LEU A 243 -11.93 39.16 -5.66
C LEU A 243 -13.24 39.83 -5.23
N ASP A 244 -14.35 39.09 -5.21
CA ASP A 244 -15.65 39.60 -4.75
C ASP A 244 -15.62 40.05 -3.28
N LEU A 245 -15.00 39.24 -2.41
CA LEU A 245 -14.97 39.52 -0.97
C LEU A 245 -13.96 40.58 -0.55
N THR A 246 -12.87 40.75 -1.29
CA THR A 246 -11.76 41.63 -0.88
C THR A 246 -11.62 42.89 -1.73
N GLY A 247 -12.19 42.92 -2.94
CA GLY A 247 -12.07 44.03 -3.88
C GLY A 247 -10.63 44.27 -4.40
N HIS A 248 -9.73 43.32 -4.18
CA HIS A 248 -8.31 43.42 -4.52
C HIS A 248 -7.84 42.16 -5.25
N GLU A 249 -7.06 42.32 -6.32
CA GLU A 249 -6.35 41.20 -6.95
C GLU A 249 -5.33 40.58 -5.99
N LEU A 250 -5.15 39.26 -6.08
CA LEU A 250 -4.11 38.54 -5.34
C LEU A 250 -2.75 39.16 -5.71
N ARG A 251 -2.08 39.77 -4.74
CA ARG A 251 -0.71 40.25 -4.95
C ARG A 251 0.24 39.06 -4.87
N GLU A 252 0.91 38.77 -5.98
CA GLU A 252 2.10 37.93 -5.98
C GLU A 252 3.28 38.79 -5.49
N ASP A 253 3.85 38.43 -4.33
CA ASP A 253 5.17 38.91 -3.91
C ASP A 253 6.29 38.11 -4.61
#